data_AF-A0A7W0IW14-F1
#
_entry.id   AF-A0A7W0IW14-F1
#
_cell.length_a   1.000
_cell.length_b   1.000
_cell.length_c   1.000
_cell.angle_alpha   90.00
_cell.angle_beta   90.00
_cell.angle_gamma   90.00
#
_symmetry.space_group_name_H-M   'P 1'
#
loop_
_entity.id
_entity.type
_entity.pdbx_description
1 polymer ?
#
loop_
_entity_poly.entity_id
_entity_poly.type
_entity_poly.pdbx_seq_one_letter_code
_entity_poly.pdbx_strand_id
1 'polypeptide(L)'
;ENPHLEWNPPGHGDLYMAFSESGLLDDLIQQGIRYAFVSNCDNLGAGMDESLLGYFASHELPFMMEVSTRTPADMKGGHLARHKEGYLLLRESAQCHKKEMEAFSNIASYSLFNTNNLWLNLPALKENINTHGLIKLPMILNVKTLDPRDHNSPPVYQIESAMGSAISLFKGAAVVKVPRTRFFPVKKCNDLLAIRSDRYLLSEDQKLVLNPRCISDEIKIHLDPDFYETIEGFDDRFKGGVPSLVDCTSLSIRGDVLFEKDVTLKGQVNIVNRHSDQKVVKAGSVISGELIL
;
A
#
# COMPACT_ATOMS: atom_id res chain seq x y z
N GLU A 1 -5.41 -6.01 31.07
CA GLU A 1 -5.73 -7.42 30.76
C GLU A 1 -4.88 -7.98 29.63
N ASN A 2 -4.45 -7.18 28.65
CA ASN A 2 -3.43 -7.58 27.67
C ASN A 2 -2.33 -6.49 27.52
N PRO A 3 -1.18 -6.60 28.24
CA PRO A 3 -0.10 -5.62 28.18
C PRO A 3 0.55 -5.47 26.79
N HIS A 4 0.37 -6.44 25.89
CA HIS A 4 0.90 -6.33 24.53
C HIS A 4 0.24 -5.22 23.72
N LEU A 5 -0.98 -4.80 24.10
CA LEU A 5 -1.68 -3.66 23.47
C LEU A 5 -1.04 -2.30 23.83
N GLU A 6 -0.19 -2.25 24.85
CA GLU A 6 0.50 -1.03 25.30
C GLU A 6 1.71 -0.67 24.43
N TRP A 7 2.03 -1.49 23.43
CA TRP A 7 3.17 -1.30 22.54
C TRP A 7 2.73 -1.04 21.09
N ASN A 8 3.38 -0.08 20.43
CA ASN A 8 3.24 0.15 19.00
C ASN A 8 4.63 0.20 18.34
N PRO A 9 4.84 -0.45 17.18
CA PRO A 9 5.99 -0.15 16.35
C PRO A 9 5.97 1.35 15.95
N PRO A 10 7.12 2.05 15.95
CA PRO A 10 7.19 3.50 15.70
C PRO A 10 7.12 3.86 14.20
N GLY A 11 6.36 3.09 13.42
CA GLY A 11 6.24 3.22 11.98
C GLY A 11 7.47 2.70 11.22
N HIS A 12 7.34 2.58 9.90
CA HIS A 12 8.39 2.00 9.06
C HIS A 12 9.62 2.92 8.89
N GLY A 13 9.54 4.19 9.30
CA GLY A 13 10.71 5.08 9.36
C GLY A 13 11.78 4.64 10.37
N ASP A 14 11.43 3.77 11.31
CA ASP A 14 12.35 3.15 12.26
C ASP A 14 13.47 2.32 11.59
N LEU A 15 13.26 1.94 10.32
CA LEU A 15 14.24 1.22 9.50
C LEU A 15 15.66 1.77 9.66
N TYR A 16 15.83 3.09 9.61
CA TYR A 16 17.16 3.71 9.64
C TYR A 16 17.83 3.60 11.02
N MET A 17 17.04 3.74 12.09
CA MET A 17 17.54 3.56 13.45
C MET A 17 17.89 2.10 13.69
N ALA A 18 16.99 1.18 13.32
CA ALA A 18 17.21 -0.25 13.43
C ALA A 18 18.44 -0.72 12.64
N PHE A 19 18.66 -0.22 11.41
CA PHE A 19 19.84 -0.51 10.59
C PHE A 19 21.15 -0.07 11.27
N SER A 20 21.14 1.12 11.86
CA SER A 20 22.31 1.69 12.52
C SER A 20 22.62 0.96 13.83
N GLU A 21 21.65 0.90 14.75
CA GLU A 21 21.86 0.40 16.11
C GLU A 21 22.05 -1.11 16.20
N SER A 22 21.53 -1.88 15.23
CA SER A 22 21.74 -3.33 15.17
C SER A 22 23.14 -3.73 14.67
N GLY A 23 23.90 -2.80 14.07
CA GLY A 23 25.14 -3.10 13.35
C GLY A 23 24.94 -3.66 11.94
N LEU A 24 23.70 -3.94 11.52
CA LEU A 24 23.42 -4.52 10.21
C LEU A 24 23.91 -3.64 9.04
N LEU A 25 23.79 -2.31 9.16
CA LEU A 25 24.30 -1.40 8.13
C LEU A 25 25.80 -1.58 7.90
N ASP A 26 26.55 -1.79 8.98
CA ASP A 26 28.00 -1.95 8.94
C ASP A 26 28.39 -3.29 8.36
N ASP A 27 27.71 -4.36 8.77
CA ASP A 27 27.92 -5.71 8.26
C ASP A 27 27.65 -5.80 6.75
N LEU A 28 26.57 -5.18 6.27
CA LEU A 28 26.23 -5.14 4.85
C LEU A 28 27.33 -4.41 4.04
N ILE A 29 27.77 -3.25 4.52
CA ILE A 29 28.84 -2.47 3.86
C ILE A 29 30.16 -3.25 3.87
N GLN A 30 30.50 -3.91 4.98
CA GLN A 30 31.72 -4.72 5.09
C GLN A 30 31.71 -5.91 4.12
N GLN A 31 30.54 -6.48 3.84
CA GLN A 31 30.34 -7.53 2.83
C GLN A 31 30.38 -6.99 1.38
N GLY A 32 30.57 -5.67 1.19
CA GLY A 32 30.63 -5.04 -0.12
C GLY A 32 29.26 -4.69 -0.70
N ILE A 33 28.17 -4.81 0.07
CA ILE A 33 26.84 -4.42 -0.36
C ILE A 33 26.74 -2.89 -0.31
N ARG A 34 26.52 -2.27 -1.47
CA ARG A 34 26.45 -0.80 -1.60
C ARG A 34 25.02 -0.26 -1.64
N TYR A 35 24.08 -1.06 -2.15
CA TYR A 35 22.72 -0.60 -2.41
C TYR A 35 21.70 -1.54 -1.78
N ALA A 36 20.62 -0.96 -1.24
CA ALA A 36 19.46 -1.70 -0.77
C ALA A 36 18.21 -1.21 -1.48
N PHE A 37 17.34 -2.15 -1.83
CA PHE A 37 15.98 -1.89 -2.26
C PHE A 37 15.03 -2.24 -1.10
N VAL A 38 14.15 -1.31 -0.75
CA VAL A 38 13.20 -1.45 0.35
C VAL A 38 11.80 -1.23 -0.20
N SER A 39 10.86 -2.10 0.15
CA SER A 39 9.46 -1.97 -0.26
C SER A 39 8.51 -2.43 0.83
N ASN A 40 7.23 -2.07 0.72
CA ASN A 40 6.20 -2.68 1.55
C ASN A 40 6.05 -4.17 1.20
N CYS A 41 5.93 -5.03 2.20
CA CYS A 41 5.63 -6.45 1.99
C CYS A 41 4.26 -6.69 1.34
N ASP A 42 3.33 -5.77 1.55
CA ASP A 42 2.00 -5.80 0.94
C ASP A 42 1.92 -5.18 -0.47
N ASN A 43 3.04 -4.66 -1.00
CA ASN A 43 3.13 -4.21 -2.39
C ASN A 43 3.62 -5.37 -3.27
N LEU A 44 2.69 -6.10 -3.89
CA LEU A 44 3.02 -7.25 -4.74
C LEU A 44 3.60 -6.88 -6.12
N GLY A 45 3.61 -5.58 -6.44
CA GLY A 45 4.28 -5.05 -7.64
C GLY A 45 5.74 -4.69 -7.39
N ALA A 46 6.18 -4.64 -6.13
CA ALA A 46 7.56 -4.29 -5.81
C ALA A 46 8.51 -5.45 -6.16
N GLY A 47 9.64 -5.12 -6.77
CA GLY A 47 10.69 -6.09 -7.04
C GLY A 47 11.93 -5.43 -7.62
N MET A 48 13.05 -6.13 -7.59
CA MET A 48 14.30 -5.64 -8.18
C MET A 48 14.12 -5.34 -9.68
N ASP A 49 14.64 -4.20 -10.10
CA ASP A 49 14.70 -3.78 -11.50
C ASP A 49 16.13 -3.30 -11.78
N GLU A 50 16.81 -4.02 -12.67
CA GLU A 50 18.23 -3.76 -12.97
C GLU A 50 18.45 -2.44 -13.69
N SER A 51 17.44 -1.94 -14.42
CA SER A 51 17.55 -0.64 -15.09
C SER A 51 17.45 0.50 -14.07
N LEU A 52 16.53 0.37 -13.09
CA LEU A 52 16.44 1.32 -11.98
C LEU A 52 17.68 1.28 -11.08
N LEU A 53 18.19 0.08 -10.77
CA LEU A 53 19.44 -0.09 -10.03
C LEU A 53 20.63 0.52 -10.80
N GLY A 54 20.72 0.25 -12.11
CA GLY A 54 21.76 0.80 -12.98
C GLY A 54 21.75 2.32 -12.99
N TYR A 55 20.57 2.93 -13.14
CA TYR A 55 20.39 4.39 -13.05
C TYR A 55 20.80 4.94 -11.69
N PHE A 56 20.37 4.28 -10.60
CA PHE A 56 20.68 4.68 -9.23
C PHE A 56 22.19 4.65 -8.96
N ALA A 57 22.85 3.58 -9.39
CA ALA A 57 24.27 3.37 -9.20
C ALA A 57 25.13 4.29 -10.09
N SER A 58 24.78 4.47 -11.36
CA SER A 58 25.57 5.27 -12.31
C SER A 58 25.60 6.76 -11.97
N HIS A 59 24.58 7.25 -11.26
CA HIS A 59 24.47 8.62 -10.81
C HIS A 59 24.91 8.80 -9.34
N GLU A 60 25.36 7.73 -8.69
CA GLU A 60 25.77 7.70 -7.28
C GLU A 60 24.74 8.35 -6.34
N LEU A 61 23.45 8.14 -6.64
CA LEU A 61 22.38 8.77 -5.88
C LEU A 61 22.41 8.26 -4.44
N PRO A 62 22.23 9.13 -3.43
CA PRO A 62 22.19 8.71 -2.03
C PRO A 62 20.87 8.01 -1.68
N PHE A 63 19.78 8.45 -2.31
CA PHE A 63 18.41 8.03 -2.05
C PHE A 63 17.56 8.23 -3.30
N MET A 64 16.77 7.24 -3.69
CA MET A 64 15.80 7.38 -4.78
C MET A 64 14.47 6.75 -4.40
N MET A 65 13.38 7.49 -4.64
CA MET A 65 12.02 7.04 -4.39
C MET A 65 11.29 6.78 -5.71
N GLU A 66 10.71 5.59 -5.85
CA GLU A 66 9.77 5.34 -6.94
C GLU A 66 8.41 5.96 -6.62
N VAL A 67 7.88 6.74 -7.55
CA VAL A 67 6.55 7.35 -7.46
C VAL A 67 5.66 6.88 -8.60
N SER A 68 4.38 6.66 -8.33
CA SER A 68 3.37 6.34 -9.35
C SER A 68 2.49 7.55 -9.61
N THR A 69 1.86 7.60 -10.79
CA THR A 69 0.69 8.47 -10.99
C THR A 69 -0.36 8.15 -9.93
N ARG A 70 -0.90 9.19 -9.31
CA ARG A 70 -1.94 9.10 -8.29
C ARG A 70 -3.32 8.90 -8.93
N THR A 71 -4.10 8.02 -8.32
CA THR A 71 -5.47 7.67 -8.72
C THR A 71 -6.45 8.05 -7.59
N PRO A 72 -7.76 8.10 -7.85
CA PRO A 72 -8.76 8.29 -6.79
C PRO A 72 -8.74 7.22 -5.68
N ALA A 73 -8.12 6.05 -5.91
CA ALA A 73 -7.94 5.02 -4.90
C ALA A 73 -6.82 5.35 -3.89
N ASP A 74 -5.89 6.22 -4.26
CA ASP A 74 -4.70 6.59 -3.46
C ASP A 74 -5.03 7.69 -2.43
N MET A 75 -5.97 7.37 -1.55
CA MET A 75 -6.48 8.25 -0.49
C MET A 75 -5.64 8.20 0.80
N LYS A 76 -5.01 7.05 1.08
CA LYS A 76 -4.17 6.83 2.27
C LYS A 76 -2.71 6.64 1.86
N GLY A 77 -1.81 7.39 2.50
CA GLY A 77 -0.37 7.43 2.22
C GLY A 77 0.09 8.85 1.91
N GLY A 78 1.23 8.98 1.22
CA GLY A 78 1.88 10.26 1.00
C GLY A 78 2.07 10.64 -0.46
N HIS A 79 1.96 11.93 -0.74
CA HIS A 79 2.31 12.49 -2.05
C HIS A 79 3.65 13.22 -1.97
N LEU A 80 4.34 13.26 -3.11
CA LEU A 80 5.56 14.06 -3.23
C LEU A 80 5.21 15.56 -3.24
N ALA A 81 6.09 16.37 -2.67
CA ALA A 81 6.07 17.81 -2.78
C ALA A 81 7.50 18.36 -2.85
N ARG A 82 7.62 19.65 -3.16
CA ARG A 82 8.89 20.37 -3.17
C ARG A 82 8.82 21.52 -2.19
N HIS A 83 9.83 21.64 -1.32
CA HIS A 83 9.96 22.78 -0.42
C HIS A 83 10.32 24.03 -1.22
N LYS A 84 10.02 25.21 -0.68
CA LYS A 84 10.38 26.51 -1.29
C LYS A 84 11.89 26.67 -1.54
N GLU A 85 12.72 25.99 -0.75
CA GLU A 85 14.19 25.96 -0.91
C GLU A 85 14.66 24.93 -1.94
N GLY A 86 13.74 24.23 -2.62
CA GLY A 86 14.02 23.41 -3.79
C GLY A 86 14.17 21.91 -3.51
N TYR A 87 14.31 21.48 -2.26
CA TYR A 87 14.43 20.07 -1.89
C TYR A 87 13.09 19.33 -1.90
N LEU A 88 13.15 18.00 -2.05
CA LEU A 88 11.98 17.12 -2.09
C LEU A 88 11.50 16.79 -0.68
N LEU A 89 10.19 16.65 -0.51
CA LEU A 89 9.57 16.21 0.74
C LEU A 89 8.40 15.26 0.47
N LEU A 90 8.18 14.36 1.42
CA LEU A 90 7.00 13.50 1.45
C LEU A 90 6.01 14.10 2.44
N ARG A 91 4.76 14.30 2.01
CA ARG A 91 3.67 14.70 2.90
C ARG A 91 2.67 13.56 3.01
N GLU A 92 2.62 12.92 4.17
CA GLU A 92 1.66 11.87 4.51
C GLU A 92 0.28 12.46 4.82
N SER A 93 -0.78 11.69 4.59
CA SER A 93 -2.14 12.11 4.93
C SER A 93 -2.29 12.46 6.42
N ALA A 94 -1.60 11.72 7.30
CA ALA A 94 -1.62 11.95 8.75
C ALA A 94 -0.90 13.25 9.18
N GLN A 95 -0.06 13.81 8.30
CA GLN A 95 0.59 15.11 8.53
C GLN A 95 -0.24 16.28 7.99
N CYS A 96 -1.32 16.00 7.25
CA CYS A 96 -2.15 17.03 6.64
C CYS A 96 -3.16 17.57 7.66
N HIS A 97 -3.16 18.89 7.84
CA HIS A 97 -4.15 19.55 8.68
C HIS A 97 -5.55 19.39 8.08
N LYS A 98 -6.60 19.21 8.91
CA LYS A 98 -7.98 18.97 8.44
C LYS A 98 -8.49 20.00 7.42
N LYS A 99 -8.07 21.26 7.57
CA LYS A 99 -8.42 22.37 6.65
C LYS A 99 -7.77 22.27 5.27
N GLU A 100 -6.73 21.46 5.10
CA GLU A 100 -5.98 21.29 3.86
C GLU A 100 -6.29 19.96 3.15
N MET A 101 -7.19 19.14 3.71
CA MET A 101 -7.50 17.80 3.19
C MET A 101 -8.05 17.83 1.76
N GLU A 102 -8.79 18.88 1.39
CA GLU A 102 -9.26 19.09 0.02
C GLU A 102 -8.08 19.25 -0.95
N ALA A 103 -7.14 20.14 -0.60
CA ALA A 103 -5.92 20.33 -1.39
C ALA A 103 -5.06 19.07 -1.43
N PHE A 104 -4.91 18.37 -0.31
CA PHE A 104 -4.20 17.09 -0.24
C PHE A 104 -4.81 16.03 -1.15
N SER A 105 -6.15 16.00 -1.27
CA SER A 105 -6.87 15.02 -2.08
C SER A 105 -6.91 15.41 -3.58
N ASN A 106 -6.47 16.62 -3.93
CA ASN A 106 -6.41 17.07 -5.32
C ASN A 106 -5.26 16.37 -6.08
N ILE A 107 -5.61 15.29 -6.77
CA ILE A 107 -4.67 14.48 -7.57
C ILE A 107 -4.13 15.23 -8.79
N ALA A 108 -4.78 16.31 -9.25
CA ALA A 108 -4.25 17.13 -10.35
C ALA A 108 -3.07 18.00 -9.87
N SER A 109 -3.14 18.52 -8.65
CA SER A 109 -2.05 19.29 -8.03
C SER A 109 -0.94 18.39 -7.48
N TYR A 110 -1.32 17.31 -6.79
CA TYR A 110 -0.38 16.35 -6.19
C TYR A 110 -0.54 14.98 -6.87
N SER A 111 -0.01 14.91 -8.09
CA SER A 111 -0.20 13.79 -9.03
C SER A 111 0.78 12.63 -8.86
N LEU A 112 1.81 12.78 -8.01
CA LEU A 112 2.83 11.78 -7.76
C LEU A 112 2.66 11.20 -6.35
N PHE A 113 2.40 9.90 -6.30
CA PHE A 113 2.15 9.15 -5.07
C PHE A 113 3.36 8.29 -4.71
N ASN A 114 3.75 8.29 -3.44
CA ASN A 114 4.85 7.46 -2.95
C ASN A 114 4.44 5.98 -2.98
N THR A 115 5.22 5.16 -3.68
CA THR A 115 5.01 3.69 -3.72
C THR A 115 5.57 2.99 -2.48
N ASN A 116 6.41 3.68 -1.72
CA ASN A 116 7.28 3.14 -0.68
C ASN A 116 8.33 2.13 -1.20
N ASN A 117 8.56 2.07 -2.52
CA ASN A 117 9.73 1.42 -3.10
C ASN A 117 10.90 2.42 -3.09
N LEU A 118 11.90 2.16 -2.27
CA LEU A 118 13.03 3.04 -2.02
C LEU A 118 14.35 2.35 -2.33
N TRP A 119 15.24 3.11 -2.95
CA TRP A 119 16.62 2.72 -3.23
C TRP A 119 17.55 3.52 -2.33
N LEU A 120 18.37 2.82 -1.56
CA LEU A 120 19.28 3.39 -0.57
C LEU A 120 20.71 3.10 -0.97
N ASN A 121 21.57 4.10 -0.91
CA ASN A 121 23.02 3.93 -0.97
C ASN A 121 23.55 3.81 0.46
N LEU A 122 23.95 2.60 0.85
CA LEU A 122 24.30 2.26 2.23
C LEU A 122 25.51 3.06 2.74
N PRO A 123 26.62 3.20 1.99
CA PRO A 123 27.69 4.13 2.37
C PRO A 123 27.22 5.57 2.58
N ALA A 124 26.39 6.10 1.68
CA ALA A 124 25.86 7.47 1.82
C ALA A 124 24.93 7.61 3.03
N LEU A 125 24.13 6.59 3.32
CA LEU A 125 23.30 6.51 4.53
C LEU A 125 24.16 6.53 5.79
N LYS A 126 25.21 5.70 5.86
CA LYS A 126 26.14 5.66 6.99
C LYS A 126 26.84 7.00 7.19
N GLU A 127 27.32 7.62 6.12
CA GLU A 127 27.96 8.93 6.17
C GLU A 127 27.01 10.02 6.67
N ASN A 128 25.75 9.99 6.22
CA ASN A 128 24.73 10.92 6.69
C ASN A 128 24.51 10.78 8.21
N ILE A 129 24.38 9.55 8.71
CA ILE A 129 24.21 9.24 10.14
C ILE A 129 25.43 9.68 10.95
N ASN A 130 26.65 9.41 10.48
CA ASN A 130 27.88 9.83 11.15
C ASN A 130 28.00 11.36 11.24
N THR A 131 27.58 12.07 10.20
CA THR A 131 27.70 13.53 10.12
C THR A 131 26.64 14.26 10.95
N HIS A 132 25.39 13.78 10.91
CA HIS A 132 24.24 14.51 11.47
C HIS A 132 23.61 13.83 12.70
N GLY A 133 24.13 12.68 13.10
CA GLY A 133 23.51 11.77 14.06
C GLY A 133 22.38 10.96 13.44
N LEU A 134 21.64 10.23 14.29
CA LEU A 134 20.50 9.42 13.85
C LEU A 134 19.49 10.23 13.03
N ILE A 135 18.96 9.61 11.98
CA ILE A 135 18.00 10.22 11.05
C ILE A 135 16.75 10.69 11.80
N LYS A 136 16.56 12.01 11.85
CA LYS A 136 15.40 12.66 12.47
C LYS A 136 14.29 12.83 11.43
N LEU A 137 13.35 11.90 11.44
CA LEU A 137 12.17 11.97 10.57
C LEU A 137 11.06 12.82 11.20
N PRO A 138 10.23 13.48 10.37
CA PRO A 138 9.03 14.16 10.87
C PRO A 138 8.10 13.19 11.60
N MET A 139 7.69 13.57 12.81
CA MET A 139 6.76 12.80 13.63
C MET A 139 5.37 12.74 13.00
N ILE A 140 4.75 11.57 13.07
CA ILE A 140 3.35 11.33 12.74
C ILE A 140 2.63 10.95 14.02
N LEU A 141 1.53 11.65 14.31
CA LEU A 141 0.72 11.44 15.50
C LEU A 141 -0.63 10.82 15.11
N ASN A 142 -0.74 9.49 15.22
CA ASN A 142 -1.95 8.76 14.88
C ASN A 142 -2.86 8.63 16.11
N VAL A 143 -4.10 9.10 16.00
CA VAL A 143 -5.12 8.90 17.04
C VAL A 143 -5.77 7.53 16.84
N LYS A 144 -5.74 6.70 17.88
CA LYS A 144 -6.30 5.35 17.90
C LYS A 144 -6.98 5.05 19.23
N THR A 145 -7.61 3.89 19.32
CA THR A 145 -8.03 3.27 20.58
C THR A 145 -6.97 2.23 20.99
N LEU A 146 -6.77 2.03 22.30
CA LEU A 146 -5.75 1.10 22.84
C LEU A 146 -5.94 -0.31 22.31
N ASP A 147 -7.19 -0.78 22.31
CA ASP A 147 -7.59 -2.00 21.61
C ASP A 147 -8.21 -1.62 20.26
N PRO A 148 -7.60 -1.99 19.12
CA PRO A 148 -8.16 -1.74 17.79
C PRO A 148 -9.50 -2.45 17.53
N ARG A 149 -9.84 -3.49 18.32
CA ARG A 149 -11.08 -4.27 18.21
C ARG A 149 -12.20 -3.73 19.10
N ASP A 150 -11.88 -2.85 20.05
CA ASP A 150 -12.86 -2.21 20.92
C ASP A 150 -12.79 -0.68 20.79
N HIS A 151 -13.77 -0.12 20.11
CA HIS A 151 -13.92 1.33 19.91
C HIS A 151 -14.15 2.11 21.21
N ASN A 152 -14.52 1.46 22.30
CA ASN A 152 -14.71 2.08 23.61
C ASN A 152 -13.43 2.04 24.47
N SER A 153 -12.39 1.34 24.03
CA SER A 153 -11.12 1.29 24.75
C SER A 153 -10.44 2.67 24.78
N PRO A 154 -9.56 2.94 25.76
CA PRO A 154 -8.98 4.28 25.96
C PRO A 154 -8.34 4.85 24.69
N PRO A 155 -8.54 6.14 24.37
CA PRO A 155 -7.87 6.77 23.24
C PRO A 155 -6.38 6.89 23.53
N VAL A 156 -5.56 6.59 22.51
CA VAL A 156 -4.09 6.65 22.58
C VAL A 156 -3.54 7.36 21.36
N TYR A 157 -2.31 7.86 21.52
CA TYR A 157 -1.51 8.34 20.41
C TYR A 157 -0.45 7.31 20.05
N GLN A 158 -0.43 6.87 18.80
CA GLN A 158 0.68 6.13 18.23
C GLN A 158 1.64 7.14 17.58
N ILE A 159 2.87 7.16 18.07
CA ILE A 159 3.93 8.03 17.57
C ILE A 159 4.72 7.24 16.54
N GLU A 160 4.70 7.72 15.29
CA GLU A 160 5.27 7.01 14.16
C GLU A 160 6.13 7.92 13.28
N SER A 161 6.89 7.32 12.37
CA SER A 161 7.58 8.01 11.28
C SER A 161 7.50 7.21 9.98
N ALA A 162 7.63 7.91 8.85
CA ALA A 162 7.56 7.31 7.52
C ALA A 162 8.95 7.26 6.86
N MET A 163 9.39 6.07 6.43
CA MET A 163 10.71 5.88 5.82
C MET A 163 10.94 6.77 4.59
N GLY A 164 9.91 6.99 3.77
CA GLY A 164 10.01 7.87 2.60
C GLY A 164 10.28 9.33 2.94
N SER A 165 10.00 9.78 4.16
CA SER A 165 10.32 11.16 4.60
C SER A 165 11.81 11.42 4.69
N ALA A 166 12.67 10.38 4.67
CA ALA A 166 14.12 10.54 4.61
C ALA A 166 14.60 11.23 3.33
N ILE A 167 13.77 11.28 2.28
CA ILE A 167 14.12 11.95 1.01
C ILE A 167 14.58 13.40 1.19
N SER A 168 14.07 14.12 2.19
CA SER A 168 14.46 15.50 2.47
C SER A 168 15.82 15.63 3.16
N LEU A 169 16.39 14.52 3.65
CA LEU A 169 17.64 14.50 4.41
C LEU A 169 18.86 14.27 3.52
N PHE A 170 18.66 13.85 2.27
CA PHE A 170 19.74 13.54 1.34
C PHE A 170 19.84 14.59 0.24
N LYS A 171 20.91 15.40 0.27
CA LYS A 171 21.25 16.26 -0.86
C LYS A 171 21.54 15.38 -2.09
N GLY A 172 20.84 15.63 -3.20
CA GLY A 172 20.94 14.81 -4.40
C GLY A 172 19.98 13.62 -4.44
N ALA A 173 19.05 13.52 -3.49
CA ALA A 173 17.96 12.54 -3.60
C ALA A 173 17.15 12.74 -4.88
N ALA A 174 16.71 11.63 -5.47
CA ALA A 174 15.94 11.62 -6.69
C ALA A 174 14.57 10.97 -6.52
N VAL A 175 13.70 11.26 -7.47
CA VAL A 175 12.42 10.55 -7.65
C VAL A 175 12.37 10.02 -9.07
N VAL A 176 11.86 8.81 -9.23
CA VAL A 176 11.65 8.19 -10.54
C VAL A 176 10.17 7.82 -10.66
N LYS A 177 9.54 8.28 -11.74
CA LYS A 177 8.17 7.87 -12.04
C LYS A 177 8.20 6.46 -12.61
N VAL A 178 7.48 5.54 -11.98
CA VAL A 178 7.37 4.14 -12.40
C VAL A 178 5.97 3.82 -12.92
N PRO A 179 5.82 2.78 -13.77
CA PRO A 179 4.50 2.29 -14.14
C PRO A 179 3.74 1.76 -12.92
N ARG A 180 2.40 1.83 -12.99
CA ARG A 180 1.52 1.37 -11.89
C ARG A 180 1.71 -0.10 -11.55
N THR A 181 2.23 -0.91 -12.49
CA THR A 181 2.56 -2.33 -12.29
C THR A 181 3.61 -2.57 -11.20
N ARG A 182 4.35 -1.54 -10.78
CA ARG A 182 5.29 -1.61 -9.63
C ARG A 182 4.64 -1.28 -8.28
N PHE A 183 3.34 -1.00 -8.28
CA PHE A 183 2.57 -0.56 -7.11
C PHE A 183 1.18 -1.21 -7.06
N PHE A 184 1.14 -2.39 -6.46
CA PHE A 184 -0.06 -3.17 -6.14
C PHE A 184 -0.19 -3.37 -4.62
N PRO A 185 -0.59 -2.33 -3.87
CA PRO A 185 -0.76 -2.43 -2.43
C PRO A 185 -2.03 -3.23 -2.08
N VAL A 186 -1.92 -4.16 -1.13
CA VAL A 186 -3.07 -4.89 -0.56
C VAL A 186 -3.31 -4.38 0.86
N LYS A 187 -4.27 -3.46 1.03
CA LYS A 187 -4.57 -2.82 2.32
C LYS A 187 -5.90 -3.24 2.90
N LYS A 188 -6.86 -3.65 2.06
CA LYS A 188 -8.19 -4.10 2.45
C LYS A 188 -8.56 -5.40 1.74
N CYS A 189 -9.57 -6.09 2.25
CA CYS A 189 -10.17 -7.25 1.58
C CYS A 189 -10.70 -6.94 0.18
N ASN A 190 -11.05 -5.68 -0.11
CA ASN A 190 -11.36 -5.22 -1.48
C ASN A 190 -10.19 -5.46 -2.45
N ASP A 191 -8.97 -5.08 -2.03
CA ASP A 191 -7.76 -5.25 -2.83
C ASP A 191 -7.42 -6.74 -2.93
N LEU A 192 -7.55 -7.47 -1.82
CA LEU A 192 -7.31 -8.91 -1.75
C LEU A 192 -8.20 -9.69 -2.71
N LEU A 193 -9.48 -9.30 -2.84
CA LEU A 193 -10.41 -9.92 -3.78
C LEU A 193 -9.93 -9.79 -5.23
N ALA A 194 -9.49 -8.59 -5.62
CA ALA A 194 -8.96 -8.37 -6.96
C ALA A 194 -7.73 -9.26 -7.21
N ILE A 195 -6.78 -9.29 -6.28
CA ILE A 195 -5.53 -10.05 -6.40
C ILE A 195 -5.75 -11.56 -6.42
N ARG A 196 -6.69 -12.08 -5.62
CA ARG A 196 -7.01 -13.51 -5.59
C ARG A 196 -7.83 -13.97 -6.80
N SER A 197 -8.50 -13.06 -7.50
CA SER A 197 -9.29 -13.38 -8.69
C SER A 197 -8.42 -13.65 -9.92
N ASP A 198 -9.05 -14.13 -10.99
CA ASP A 198 -8.40 -14.30 -12.29
C ASP A 198 -8.04 -12.98 -13.01
N ARG A 199 -8.28 -11.84 -12.37
CA ARG A 199 -7.89 -10.52 -12.87
C ARG A 199 -6.38 -10.32 -12.88
N TYR A 200 -5.66 -10.97 -11.96
CA TYR A 200 -4.20 -10.94 -11.93
C TYR A 200 -3.63 -12.34 -12.14
N LEU A 201 -2.53 -12.42 -12.87
CA LEU A 201 -1.81 -13.64 -13.16
C LEU A 201 -0.40 -13.54 -12.57
N LEU A 202 0.17 -14.67 -12.18
CA LEU A 202 1.58 -14.76 -11.86
C LEU A 202 2.35 -15.08 -13.16
N SER A 203 3.26 -14.20 -13.56
CA SER A 203 4.14 -14.44 -14.70
C SER A 203 5.18 -15.52 -14.40
N GLU A 204 5.90 -15.99 -15.43
CA GLU A 204 7.01 -16.95 -15.28
C GLU A 204 8.10 -16.42 -14.33
N ASP A 205 8.34 -15.10 -14.34
CA ASP A 205 9.28 -14.40 -13.44
C ASP A 205 8.71 -14.15 -12.03
N GLN A 206 7.61 -14.82 -11.66
CA GLN A 206 6.91 -14.65 -10.38
C GLN A 206 6.45 -13.20 -10.11
N LYS A 207 6.17 -12.43 -11.15
CA LYS A 207 5.62 -11.08 -11.03
C LYS A 207 4.11 -11.12 -11.20
N LEU A 208 3.40 -10.37 -10.37
CA LEU A 208 1.97 -10.21 -10.54
C LEU A 208 1.71 -9.26 -11.72
N VAL A 209 0.96 -9.72 -12.72
CA VAL A 209 0.61 -8.95 -13.91
C VAL A 209 -0.90 -8.91 -14.08
N LEU A 210 -1.42 -7.80 -14.61
CA LEU A 210 -2.83 -7.74 -15.00
C LEU A 210 -3.08 -8.77 -16.11
N ASN A 211 -4.17 -9.52 -15.99
CA ASN A 211 -4.57 -10.48 -17.02
C ASN A 211 -4.86 -9.74 -18.33
N PRO A 212 -4.20 -10.07 -19.46
CA PRO A 212 -4.44 -9.40 -20.76
C PRO A 212 -5.87 -9.52 -21.28
N ARG A 213 -6.65 -10.47 -20.75
CA ARG A 213 -8.08 -10.62 -21.06
C ARG A 213 -8.95 -9.58 -20.36
N CYS A 214 -8.41 -8.84 -19.39
CA CYS A 214 -9.17 -7.83 -18.67
C CYS A 214 -9.71 -6.77 -19.62
N ILE A 215 -11.00 -6.49 -19.50
CA ILE A 215 -11.67 -5.46 -20.32
C ILE A 215 -11.40 -4.02 -19.86
N SER A 216 -10.69 -3.86 -18.74
CA SER A 216 -10.28 -2.58 -18.18
C SER A 216 -9.04 -2.77 -17.31
N ASP A 217 -8.17 -1.76 -17.25
CA ASP A 217 -6.98 -1.77 -16.39
C ASP A 217 -7.34 -1.60 -14.90
N GLU A 218 -8.44 -0.92 -14.61
CA GLU A 218 -8.89 -0.61 -13.26
C GLU A 218 -10.18 -1.35 -12.88
N ILE A 219 -10.34 -1.62 -11.58
CA ILE A 219 -11.58 -2.14 -11.01
C ILE A 219 -11.88 -1.42 -9.70
N LYS A 220 -13.15 -1.07 -9.49
CA LYS A 220 -13.65 -0.54 -8.22
C LYS A 220 -14.38 -1.65 -7.48
N ILE A 221 -13.85 -2.06 -6.33
CA ILE A 221 -14.47 -3.08 -5.48
C ILE A 221 -14.90 -2.43 -4.16
N HIS A 222 -16.16 -2.63 -3.82
CA HIS A 222 -16.74 -2.24 -2.54
C HIS A 222 -17.42 -3.44 -1.89
N LEU A 223 -16.78 -4.01 -0.89
CA LEU A 223 -17.34 -5.03 -0.02
C LEU A 223 -17.93 -4.38 1.24
N ASP A 224 -19.04 -4.94 1.73
CA ASP A 224 -19.70 -4.47 2.95
C ASP A 224 -18.78 -4.64 4.18
N PRO A 225 -18.36 -3.57 4.87
CA PRO A 225 -17.41 -3.69 5.98
C PRO A 225 -17.93 -4.57 7.11
N ASP A 226 -19.24 -4.59 7.36
CA ASP A 226 -19.85 -5.39 8.44
C ASP A 226 -19.60 -6.91 8.27
N PHE A 227 -19.31 -7.35 7.05
CA PHE A 227 -19.19 -8.76 6.69
C PHE A 227 -17.83 -9.15 6.10
N TYR A 228 -17.12 -8.21 5.47
CA TYR A 228 -15.89 -8.49 4.71
C TYR A 228 -14.67 -7.68 5.18
N GLU A 229 -14.77 -6.87 6.24
CA GLU A 229 -13.62 -6.08 6.73
C GLU A 229 -12.49 -6.97 7.28
N THR A 230 -12.84 -8.04 7.99
CA THR A 230 -11.87 -9.00 8.53
C THR A 230 -11.51 -10.08 7.50
N ILE A 231 -10.33 -10.68 7.65
CA ILE A 231 -9.89 -11.79 6.80
C ILE A 231 -10.79 -13.00 7.01
N GLU A 232 -11.18 -13.29 8.25
CA GLU A 232 -12.07 -14.40 8.58
C GLU A 232 -13.44 -14.20 7.91
N GLY A 233 -14.00 -12.99 8.00
CA GLY A 233 -15.29 -12.68 7.37
C GLY A 233 -15.23 -12.76 5.84
N PHE A 234 -14.12 -12.31 5.25
CA PHE A 234 -13.85 -12.44 3.82
C PHE A 234 -13.72 -13.90 3.38
N ASP A 235 -12.83 -14.66 4.01
CA ASP A 235 -12.59 -16.07 3.68
C ASP A 235 -13.86 -16.91 3.88
N ASP A 236 -14.67 -16.58 4.89
CA ASP A 236 -15.92 -17.29 5.16
C ASP A 236 -16.94 -17.18 4.01
N ARG A 237 -16.95 -16.04 3.32
CA ARG A 237 -17.89 -15.73 2.24
C ARG A 237 -17.36 -16.13 0.86
N PHE A 238 -16.06 -16.33 0.73
CA PHE A 238 -15.40 -16.83 -0.47
C PHE A 238 -14.82 -18.24 -0.31
N LYS A 239 -15.35 -19.07 0.61
CA LYS A 239 -14.92 -20.47 0.81
C LYS A 239 -14.97 -21.32 -0.46
N GLY A 240 -15.93 -21.05 -1.34
CA GLY A 240 -16.07 -21.72 -2.63
C GLY A 240 -15.06 -21.27 -3.69
N GLY A 241 -14.24 -20.27 -3.38
CA GLY A 241 -13.41 -19.53 -4.33
C GLY A 241 -13.95 -18.11 -4.55
N VAL A 242 -13.04 -17.20 -4.90
CA VAL A 242 -13.44 -15.85 -5.34
C VAL A 242 -14.04 -15.91 -6.74
N PRO A 243 -14.99 -15.01 -7.08
CA PRO A 243 -15.53 -14.95 -8.43
C PRO A 243 -14.48 -14.54 -9.47
N SER A 244 -14.70 -14.94 -10.72
CA SER A 244 -13.98 -14.40 -11.87
C SER A 244 -14.33 -12.91 -12.05
N LEU A 245 -13.30 -12.07 -12.19
CA LEU A 245 -13.37 -10.62 -12.32
C LEU A 245 -12.70 -10.10 -13.60
N VAL A 246 -12.19 -10.97 -14.46
CA VAL A 246 -11.54 -10.58 -15.73
C VAL A 246 -12.44 -9.70 -16.61
N ASP A 247 -13.74 -10.01 -16.66
CA ASP A 247 -14.74 -9.26 -17.42
C ASP A 247 -15.48 -8.21 -16.56
N CYS A 248 -15.03 -7.94 -15.33
CA CYS A 248 -15.69 -7.02 -14.39
C CYS A 248 -15.01 -5.64 -14.36
N THR A 249 -15.80 -4.57 -14.41
CA THR A 249 -15.34 -3.17 -14.33
C THR A 249 -15.61 -2.53 -12.97
N SER A 250 -16.65 -3.00 -12.26
CA SER A 250 -16.89 -2.61 -10.87
C SER A 250 -17.73 -3.66 -10.14
N LEU A 251 -17.46 -3.83 -8.85
CA LEU A 251 -18.20 -4.71 -7.95
C LEU A 251 -18.61 -3.96 -6.68
N SER A 252 -19.89 -4.01 -6.34
CA SER A 252 -20.41 -3.60 -5.05
C SER A 252 -21.22 -4.75 -4.44
N ILE A 253 -20.89 -5.15 -3.21
CA ILE A 253 -21.63 -6.15 -2.44
C ILE A 253 -22.12 -5.48 -1.15
N ARG A 254 -23.42 -5.57 -0.88
CA ARG A 254 -24.06 -5.11 0.36
C ARG A 254 -24.84 -6.25 1.02
N GLY A 255 -24.72 -6.36 2.34
CA GLY A 255 -25.26 -7.44 3.14
C GLY A 255 -24.42 -8.72 3.10
N ASP A 256 -24.86 -9.73 3.85
CA ASP A 256 -24.15 -11.01 4.00
C ASP A 256 -24.38 -11.91 2.78
N VAL A 257 -23.34 -12.11 1.96
CA VAL A 257 -23.43 -12.91 0.72
C VAL A 257 -22.29 -13.91 0.66
N LEU A 258 -22.62 -15.19 0.50
CA LEU A 258 -21.67 -16.28 0.29
C LEU A 258 -21.61 -16.63 -1.19
N PHE A 259 -20.40 -16.82 -1.71
CA PHE A 259 -20.14 -17.26 -3.07
C PHE A 259 -19.78 -18.75 -3.08
N GLU A 260 -20.56 -19.53 -3.82
CA GLU A 260 -20.16 -20.86 -4.22
C GLU A 260 -19.14 -20.77 -5.39
N LYS A 261 -18.59 -21.92 -5.79
CA LYS A 261 -17.54 -22.00 -6.80
C LYS A 261 -17.95 -21.55 -8.21
N ASP A 262 -16.97 -21.20 -9.03
CA ASP A 262 -17.13 -20.94 -10.48
C ASP A 262 -18.09 -19.79 -10.83
N VAL A 263 -18.29 -18.82 -9.92
CA VAL A 263 -19.09 -17.61 -10.18
C VAL A 263 -18.32 -16.65 -11.08
N THR A 264 -18.99 -16.05 -12.06
CA THR A 264 -18.41 -15.06 -12.99
C THR A 264 -19.16 -13.73 -12.92
N LEU A 265 -18.44 -12.62 -12.73
CA LEU A 265 -19.02 -11.28 -12.71
C LEU A 265 -18.62 -10.50 -13.96
N LYS A 266 -19.58 -9.87 -14.64
CA LYS A 266 -19.38 -9.17 -15.92
C LYS A 266 -19.89 -7.74 -15.90
N GLY A 267 -19.07 -6.82 -16.42
CA GLY A 267 -19.36 -5.39 -16.46
C GLY A 267 -19.44 -4.77 -15.06
N GLN A 268 -20.43 -3.90 -14.86
CA GLN A 268 -20.73 -3.30 -13.56
C GLN A 268 -21.70 -4.21 -12.81
N VAL A 269 -21.31 -4.68 -11.63
CA VAL A 269 -22.09 -5.61 -10.82
C VAL A 269 -22.39 -5.02 -9.44
N ASN A 270 -23.68 -5.01 -9.08
CA ASN A 270 -24.16 -4.62 -7.76
C ASN A 270 -24.98 -5.77 -7.17
N ILE A 271 -24.53 -6.35 -6.06
CA ILE A 271 -25.22 -7.44 -5.36
C ILE A 271 -25.70 -6.90 -4.01
N VAL A 272 -27.00 -7.02 -3.74
CA VAL A 272 -27.60 -6.50 -2.51
C VAL A 272 -28.44 -7.60 -1.88
N ASN A 273 -27.99 -8.11 -0.73
CA ASN A 273 -28.84 -8.89 0.16
C ASN A 273 -29.66 -7.95 1.03
N ARG A 274 -31.00 -8.01 0.93
CA ARG A 274 -31.92 -7.19 1.74
C ARG A 274 -32.46 -7.90 2.97
N HIS A 275 -32.09 -9.16 3.16
CA HIS A 275 -32.53 -9.98 4.28
C HIS A 275 -31.51 -9.98 5.42
N SER A 276 -31.96 -10.38 6.61
CA SER A 276 -31.08 -10.53 7.77
C SER A 276 -30.28 -11.82 7.76
N ASP A 277 -30.71 -12.83 6.99
CA ASP A 277 -30.00 -14.09 6.81
C ASP A 277 -28.99 -14.01 5.66
N GLN A 278 -27.91 -14.80 5.74
CA GLN A 278 -26.92 -14.92 4.68
C GLN A 278 -27.55 -15.49 3.40
N LYS A 279 -27.27 -14.84 2.26
CA LYS A 279 -27.70 -15.32 0.94
C LYS A 279 -26.54 -15.92 0.17
N VAL A 280 -26.87 -16.84 -0.74
CA VAL A 280 -25.87 -17.61 -1.48
C VAL A 280 -25.97 -17.32 -2.97
N VAL A 281 -24.88 -16.89 -3.57
CA VAL A 281 -24.70 -16.90 -5.03
C VAL A 281 -24.28 -18.31 -5.43
N LYS A 282 -25.12 -18.95 -6.24
CA LYS A 282 -24.98 -20.36 -6.59
C LYS A 282 -23.81 -20.64 -7.53
N ALA A 283 -23.29 -21.86 -7.46
CA ALA A 283 -22.15 -22.28 -8.26
C ALA A 283 -22.41 -22.12 -9.76
N GLY A 284 -21.40 -21.66 -10.51
CA GLY A 284 -21.50 -21.43 -11.96
C GLY A 284 -22.34 -20.23 -12.37
N SER A 285 -22.85 -19.44 -11.43
CA SER A 285 -23.67 -18.26 -11.75
C SER A 285 -22.86 -17.23 -12.54
N VAL A 286 -23.50 -16.65 -13.57
CA VAL A 286 -22.95 -15.51 -14.32
C VAL A 286 -23.82 -14.29 -14.02
N ILE A 287 -23.22 -13.26 -13.42
CA ILE A 287 -23.94 -12.06 -12.97
C ILE A 287 -23.44 -10.85 -13.75
N SER A 288 -24.39 -10.06 -14.23
CA SER A 288 -24.15 -8.75 -14.84
C SER A 288 -25.25 -7.78 -14.39
N GLY A 289 -24.89 -6.54 -14.04
CA GLY A 289 -25.86 -5.56 -13.56
C GLY A 289 -26.23 -5.74 -12.09
N GLU A 290 -27.50 -5.54 -11.75
CA GLU A 290 -27.99 -5.62 -10.37
C GLU A 290 -28.56 -7.01 -10.05
N LEU A 291 -28.19 -7.54 -8.88
CA LEU A 291 -28.76 -8.75 -8.29
C LEU A 291 -29.25 -8.43 -6.88
N ILE A 292 -30.56 -8.57 -6.67
CA ILE A 292 -31.18 -8.42 -5.34
C ILE A 292 -31.46 -9.82 -4.81
N LEU A 293 -30.93 -10.12 -3.63
CA LEU A 293 -31.04 -11.41 -2.93
C LEU A 293 -31.92 -11.29 -1.69
#